data_AF-A0A7J7K1R8-F1
#
_entry.id   AF-A0A7J7K1R8-F1
#
_cell.length_a   1.000
_cell.length_b   1.000
_cell.length_c   1.000
_cell.angle_alpha   90.00
_cell.angle_beta   90.00
_cell.angle_gamma   90.00
#
_symmetry.space_group_name_H-M   'P 1'
#
loop_
_entity.id
_entity.type
_entity.pdbx_description
1 polymer ?
#
loop_
_entity_poly.entity_id
_entity_poly.type
_entity_poly.pdbx_seq_one_letter_code
_entity_poly.pdbx_strand_id
1 'polypeptide(L)' 'MIENAELPDQGVNEKLSEVYRALGEVKLEDSDYEQAIEDLLSCLQIQKECFTEDNRYLAETYFSWETATS' A
#
# COMPACT_ATOMS: atom_id res chain seq x y z
N MET A 1 21.39 15.00 -21.65
CA MET A 1 20.13 14.28 -21.93
C MET A 1 19.60 13.86 -20.59
N ILE A 2 18.45 14.38 -20.20
CA ILE A 2 17.82 14.04 -18.91
C ILE A 2 17.23 12.64 -19.10
N GLU A 3 17.59 11.70 -18.23
CA GLU A 3 16.99 10.38 -18.18
C GLU A 3 15.49 10.54 -17.93
N ASN A 4 14.67 10.14 -18.92
CA ASN A 4 13.25 9.97 -18.74
C ASN A 4 13.08 8.82 -17.75
N ALA A 5 12.91 9.14 -16.46
CA ALA A 5 12.32 8.19 -15.53
C ALA A 5 10.89 7.95 -16.04
N GLU A 6 10.67 6.83 -16.73
CA GLU A 6 9.34 6.36 -17.05
C GLU A 6 8.57 6.28 -15.73
N LEU A 7 7.49 7.07 -15.62
CA LEU A 7 6.54 6.90 -14.54
C LEU A 7 6.12 5.42 -14.57
N PRO A 8 6.20 4.69 -13.44
CA PRO A 8 5.90 3.27 -13.46
C PRO A 8 4.49 3.06 -14.04
N ASP A 9 4.38 2.10 -14.96
CA ASP A 9 3.11 1.74 -15.59
C ASP A 9 2.04 1.59 -14.50
N GLN A 10 0.88 2.22 -14.70
CA GLN A 10 -0.18 2.23 -13.68
C GLN A 10 -0.52 0.78 -13.24
N GLY A 11 -0.52 -0.17 -14.18
CA GLY A 11 -0.72 -1.58 -13.87
C GLY A 11 0.39 -2.25 -13.04
N VAL A 12 1.62 -1.73 -13.08
CA VAL A 12 2.73 -2.16 -12.20
C VAL A 12 2.52 -1.61 -10.79
N ASN A 13 2.14 -0.33 -10.66
CA ASN A 13 1.87 0.28 -9.36
C ASN A 13 0.66 -0.34 -8.67
N GLU A 14 -0.42 -0.62 -9.39
CA GLU A 14 -1.59 -1.31 -8.84
C GLU A 14 -1.19 -2.66 -8.23
N LYS A 15 -0.44 -3.48 -8.98
CA LYS A 15 0.08 -4.76 -8.47
C LYS A 15 1.05 -4.59 -7.31
N LEU A 16 1.91 -3.58 -7.34
CA LEU A 16 2.83 -3.30 -6.24
C LEU A 16 2.07 -2.93 -4.96
N SER A 17 0.98 -2.16 -5.08
CA SER A 17 0.11 -1.86 -3.94
C SER A 17 -0.56 -3.12 -3.39
N GLU A 18 -0.98 -4.05 -4.24
CA GLU A 18 -1.53 -5.35 -3.81
C GLU A 18 -0.50 -6.19 -3.05
N VAL A 19 0.77 -6.19 -3.49
CA VAL A 19 1.86 -6.88 -2.81
C VAL A 19 2.10 -6.29 -1.42
N TYR A 20 2.20 -4.96 -1.30
CA TYR A 20 2.38 -4.31 0.00
C TYR A 20 1.20 -4.56 0.94
N ARG A 21 -0.04 -4.53 0.43
CA ARG A 21 -1.22 -4.88 1.23
C ARG A 21 -1.15 -6.31 1.77
N ALA A 22 -0.80 -7.27 0.91
CA ALA A 22 -0.68 -8.68 1.31
C ALA A 22 0.45 -8.89 2.33
N LEU A 23 1.59 -8.20 2.19
CA LEU A 23 2.67 -8.24 3.17
C LEU A 23 2.21 -7.67 4.52
N GLY A 24 1.54 -6.52 4.51
CA GLY A 24 0.99 -5.90 5.72
C GLY A 24 -0.03 -6.78 6.45
N GLU A 25 -0.92 -7.46 5.71
CA GLU A 25 -1.89 -8.41 6.26
C GLU A 25 -1.21 -9.62 6.92
N VAL A 26 -0.21 -10.21 6.26
CA VAL A 26 0.58 -11.32 6.83
C VAL A 26 1.31 -10.88 8.11
N LYS A 27 1.82 -9.64 8.14
CA LYS A 27 2.54 -9.09 9.29
C LYS A 27 1.62 -8.76 10.46
N LEU A 28 0.40 -8.30 10.19
CA LEU A 28 -0.65 -8.19 11.20
C LEU A 28 -0.97 -9.54 11.84
N GLU A 29 -1.13 -10.60 11.02
CA GLU A 29 -1.39 -11.96 11.53
C GLU A 29 -0.25 -12.50 12.38
N ASP A 30 1.00 -12.18 12.02
CA ASP A 30 2.21 -12.55 12.76
C ASP A 30 2.46 -11.64 14.01
N SER A 31 1.59 -10.66 14.25
CA SER A 31 1.76 -9.62 15.30
C SER A 31 3.05 -8.78 15.16
N ASP A 32 3.64 -8.75 13.97
CA ASP A 32 4.77 -7.90 13.62
C ASP A 32 4.25 -6.53 13.15
N TYR A 33 3.72 -5.77 14.11
CA TYR A 33 3.02 -4.52 13.85
C TYR A 33 3.92 -3.43 13.25
N GLU A 34 5.20 -3.43 13.61
CA GLU A 34 6.18 -2.46 13.09
C GLU A 34 6.32 -2.61 11.57
N GLN A 35 6.54 -3.84 11.09
CA GLN A 35 6.65 -4.10 9.66
C GLN A 35 5.29 -3.93 8.95
N ALA A 36 4.19 -4.33 9.59
CA ALA A 36 2.85 -4.14 9.05
C ALA A 36 2.55 -2.66 8.76
N ILE A 37 2.91 -1.76 9.68
CA ILE A 37 2.74 -0.32 9.51
C ILE A 37 3.53 0.19 8.30
N GLU A 38 4.80 -0.21 8.16
CA GLU A 38 5.65 0.20 7.04
C GLU A 38 5.09 -0.27 5.69
N ASP A 39 4.65 -1.53 5.61
CA ASP A 39 4.09 -2.12 4.40
C ASP A 39 2.75 -1.45 4.02
N LEU A 40 1.86 -1.23 4.99
CA LEU A 40 0.56 -0.59 4.75
C LEU A 40 0.70 0.89 4.39
N LEU A 41 1.69 1.61 4.93
CA LEU A 41 2.00 2.99 4.51
C LEU A 41 2.53 3.03 3.07
N SER A 42 3.39 2.08 2.70
CA SER A 42 3.89 1.94 1.32
C SER A 42 2.74 1.65 0.35
N CYS A 43 1.81 0.78 0.75
CA CYS A 43 0.57 0.53 0.01
C CYS A 43 -0.25 1.81 -0.18
N LEU A 44 -0.55 2.54 0.91
CA LEU A 44 -1.35 3.78 0.87
C LEU A 44 -0.74 4.85 -0.03
N GLN A 45 0.58 4.99 -0.04
CA GLN A 45 1.27 5.94 -0.91
C GLN A 45 0.97 5.66 -2.38
N ILE A 46 1.10 4.39 -2.79
CA ILE A 46 0.87 3.98 -4.18
C ILE A 46 -0.62 4.07 -4.55
N GLN A 47 -1.50 3.65 -3.64
CA GLN A 47 -2.95 3.69 -3.87
C GLN A 47 -3.46 5.11 -4.09
N LYS A 48 -2.93 6.12 -3.37
CA LYS A 48 -3.28 7.54 -3.57
C LYS A 48 -2.86 8.09 -4.93
N GLU A 49 -1.85 7.48 -5.56
CA GLU A 49 -1.38 7.87 -6.89
C GLU A 49 -2.15 7.13 -8.00
N CYS A 50 -2.68 5.93 -7.72
CA CYS A 50 -3.31 5.06 -8.72
C CYS A 50 -4.84 5.09 -8.69
N PHE A 51 -5.45 5.40 -7.54
CA PHE A 51 -6.87 5.26 -7.33
C PHE A 51 -7.52 6.58 -6.90
N THR A 52 -8.83 6.68 -7.13
CA THR A 52 -9.65 7.77 -6.59
C THR A 52 -9.82 7.60 -5.07
N GLU A 53 -10.08 8.70 -4.36
CA GLU A 53 -10.22 8.70 -2.88
C GLU A 53 -11.37 7.81 -2.37
N ASP A 54 -12.39 7.58 -3.19
CA ASP A 54 -13.54 6.73 -2.89
C ASP A 54 -13.30 5.25 -3.24
N ASN A 55 -12.10 4.89 -3.69
CA ASN A 55 -11.76 3.50 -3.98
C ASN A 55 -11.77 2.67 -2.69
N ARG A 56 -12.50 1.55 -2.73
CA ARG A 56 -12.63 0.62 -1.60
C ARG A 56 -11.29 0.16 -1.03
N TYR A 57 -10.27 -0.05 -1.85
CA TYR A 57 -8.95 -0.50 -1.38
C TYR A 57 -8.26 0.51 -0.47
N LEU A 58 -8.50 1.80 -0.68
CA LEU A 58 -7.97 2.85 0.18
C LEU A 58 -8.56 2.73 1.59
N ALA A 59 -9.88 2.56 1.68
CA ALA A 59 -10.59 2.39 2.95
C ALA A 59 -10.17 1.11 3.68
N GLU A 60 -10.03 -0.01 2.96
CA GLU A 60 -9.57 -1.29 3.55
C GLU A 60 -8.16 -1.17 4.11
N THR A 61 -7.24 -0.55 3.36
CA THR A 61 -5.85 -0.36 3.82
C THR A 61 -5.79 0.55 5.04
N TYR A 62 -6.60 1.61 5.10
CA TYR A 62 -6.69 2.47 6.28
C TYR A 62 -7.20 1.73 7.51
N PHE A 63 -8.21 0.88 7.36
CA PHE A 63 -8.73 0.05 8.45
C PHE A 63 -7.66 -0.92 8.99
N SER A 64 -6.92 -1.59 8.11
CA SER A 64 -5.82 -2.47 8.50
C SER A 64 -4.70 -1.70 9.19
N TRP A 65 -4.37 -0.50 8.69
CA TRP A 65 -3.34 0.36 9.30
C TRP A 65 -3.74 0.83 10.69
N GLU A 66 -4.98 1.29 10.87
CA GLU A 66 -5.53 1.67 12.17
C GLU A 66 -5.44 0.50 13.15
N THR A 67 -5.79 -0.71 12.70
CA THR A 67 -5.68 -1.95 13.50
C THR A 67 -4.24 -2.23 13.93
N ALA A 68 -3.24 -1.96 13.08
CA ALA A 68 -1.83 -2.15 13.42
C ALA A 68 -1.31 -1.15 14.47
N THR A 69 -1.95 0.03 14.57
CA THR A 69 -1.51 1.14 15.43
C THR A 69 -2.26 1.27 16.75
N SER A 70 -3.39 0.55 16.89
CA SER A 70 -4.23 0.55 18.10
C SER A 70 -3.65 -0.32 19.22
#